data_AF-A0A2V3I559-F1
#
_entry.id   AF-A0A2V3I559-F1
#
_cell.length_a   1.000
_cell.length_b   1.000
_cell.length_c   1.000
_cell.angle_alpha   90.00
_cell.angle_beta   90.00
_cell.angle_gamma   90.00
#
_symmetry.space_group_name_H-M   'P 1'
#
loop_
_entity.id
_entity.type
_entity.pdbx_description
1 polymer ?
#
loop_
_entity_poly.entity_id
_entity_poly.type
_entity_poly.pdbx_seq_one_letter_code
_entity_poly.pdbx_strand_id
1 'polypeptide(L)'
;CPDEYPRCDRPEDLYFNDEPLLHVGSIEEVASGSWFFDYDNDTIWFADDPQGHSIETSVTYFAFVDSANDVTIRNLVIEKFASWVQLAAVGSSGNVSGWLVEGNEIRLNHGVGVIVGSDSIVRRNHIHHNGQIGVATGAPEGYRVTNVLFEANEISYNNYAHVSCGFECGGAKFTVTDGLVVRGNYVHHNMGPGLWTDIDNTGVIYEDNWIWWNEREGIVHEISHDVIIRNNDLRYNGVGHDIWMWGSQILIHVSDGAQVYGNTLYVHEDTGHGIGIMNYNREEYPDFGDFYGRNNSIHHNDITYLGLYGASGIVDDGEVGSDYYQDSDGDGFADWGCLAESANNLFDYNAYHHDGIAEKFEFCGASYLTWEEFQAEGQEAHGTMDSLVVVPDDTPPDVLS
;
A
#
# COMPACT_ATOMS: atom_id res chain seq x y z
N CYS A 1 1.66 8.80 -16.54
CA CYS A 1 0.73 9.71 -15.86
C CYS A 1 -0.69 9.44 -16.32
N PRO A 2 -1.68 9.58 -15.44
CA PRO A 2 -3.08 9.73 -15.84
C PRO A 2 -3.27 10.95 -16.75
N ASP A 3 -4.30 10.93 -17.58
CA ASP A 3 -4.60 12.02 -18.52
C ASP A 3 -4.92 13.34 -17.79
N GLU A 4 -5.56 13.28 -16.62
CA GLU A 4 -5.91 14.43 -15.78
C GLU A 4 -4.69 15.05 -15.08
N TYR A 5 -3.59 14.31 -14.97
CA TYR A 5 -2.35 14.73 -14.31
C TYR A 5 -1.16 14.57 -15.26
N PRO A 6 -1.17 15.24 -16.43
CA PRO A 6 -0.32 14.91 -17.58
C PRO A 6 1.18 15.12 -17.34
N ARG A 7 1.55 15.78 -16.24
CA ARG A 7 2.93 16.10 -15.84
C ARG A 7 3.33 15.51 -14.48
N CYS A 8 2.66 14.44 -14.03
CA CYS A 8 3.06 13.70 -12.83
C CYS A 8 4.50 13.16 -12.85
N ASP A 9 5.15 13.14 -14.01
CA ASP A 9 6.53 12.70 -14.23
C ASP A 9 7.53 13.87 -14.23
N ARG A 10 7.05 15.11 -14.03
CA ARG A 10 7.87 16.32 -14.01
C ARG A 10 8.12 16.77 -12.58
N PRO A 11 9.39 16.75 -12.13
CA PRO A 11 9.71 16.93 -10.73
C PRO A 11 9.48 18.36 -10.22
N GLU A 12 9.37 19.35 -11.10
CA GLU A 12 9.08 20.71 -10.69
C GLU A 12 7.60 20.87 -10.34
N ASP A 13 7.33 21.45 -9.18
CA ASP A 13 6.03 21.88 -8.72
C ASP A 13 5.99 23.40 -8.52
N LEU A 14 4.78 23.96 -8.59
CA LEU A 14 4.48 25.34 -8.23
C LEU A 14 3.49 25.33 -7.07
N TYR A 15 3.85 26.02 -5.99
CA TYR A 15 3.06 26.08 -4.76
C TYR A 15 2.44 27.46 -4.61
N PHE A 16 1.15 27.50 -4.30
CA PHE A 16 0.39 28.70 -3.98
C PHE A 16 -0.06 28.62 -2.52
N ASN A 17 0.61 29.36 -1.63
CA ASN A 17 0.42 29.24 -0.17
C ASN A 17 0.57 27.80 0.36
N ASP A 18 1.69 27.15 0.03
CA ASP A 18 1.99 25.75 0.40
C ASP A 18 1.11 24.67 -0.25
N GLU A 19 0.18 25.04 -1.14
CA GLU A 19 -0.63 24.09 -1.89
C GLU A 19 -0.07 23.89 -3.31
N PRO A 20 0.23 22.65 -3.74
CA PRO A 20 0.70 22.39 -5.09
C PRO A 20 -0.41 22.63 -6.13
N LEU A 21 -0.09 23.32 -7.22
CA LEU A 21 -0.99 23.53 -8.35
C LEU A 21 -0.85 22.40 -9.37
N LEU A 22 -1.93 22.13 -10.12
CA LEU A 22 -1.93 21.12 -11.19
C LEU A 22 -0.99 21.52 -12.33
N HIS A 23 0.03 20.73 -12.61
CA HIS A 23 0.96 20.95 -13.72
C HIS A 23 0.35 20.44 -15.04
N VAL A 24 -0.07 21.36 -15.92
CA VAL A 24 -0.73 21.04 -17.19
C VAL A 24 0.25 20.93 -18.36
N GLY A 25 -0.24 20.40 -19.49
CA GLY A 25 0.57 20.08 -20.67
C GLY A 25 0.98 21.30 -21.50
N SER A 26 0.16 22.36 -21.48
CA SER A 26 0.25 23.52 -22.37
C SER A 26 -0.30 24.80 -21.73
N ILE A 27 0.03 25.96 -22.32
CA ILE A 27 -0.46 27.27 -21.84
C ILE A 27 -1.98 27.42 -22.02
N GLU A 28 -2.55 26.79 -23.04
CA GLU A 28 -4.00 26.83 -23.31
C GLU A 28 -4.84 26.13 -22.22
N GLU A 29 -4.23 25.24 -21.45
CA GLU A 29 -4.86 24.51 -20.34
C GLU A 29 -4.73 25.23 -18.99
N VAL A 30 -3.99 26.34 -18.93
CA VAL A 30 -3.81 27.12 -17.69
C VAL A 30 -5.15 27.75 -17.29
N ALA A 31 -5.60 27.39 -16.09
CA ALA A 31 -6.80 27.87 -15.43
C ALA A 31 -6.50 28.09 -13.93
N SER A 32 -7.47 28.62 -13.18
CA SER A 32 -7.33 28.75 -11.72
C SER A 32 -7.07 27.37 -11.10
N GLY A 33 -6.05 27.27 -10.26
CA GLY A 33 -5.60 26.00 -9.66
C GLY A 33 -4.58 25.21 -10.51
N SER A 34 -4.17 25.71 -11.68
CA SER A 34 -3.19 25.04 -12.54
C SER A 34 -2.08 25.97 -13.03
N TRP A 35 -1.01 25.36 -13.52
CA TRP A 35 0.17 26.05 -14.02
C TRP A 35 0.86 25.26 -15.14
N PHE A 36 1.66 25.95 -15.94
CA PHE A 36 2.45 25.39 -17.03
C PHE A 36 3.87 25.92 -16.96
N PHE A 37 4.85 25.01 -17.06
CA PHE A 37 6.24 25.39 -17.28
C PHE A 37 6.62 25.30 -18.76
N ASP A 38 6.83 26.46 -19.39
CA ASP A 38 7.47 26.55 -20.70
C ASP A 38 8.99 26.36 -20.57
N TYR A 39 9.43 25.11 -20.66
CA TYR A 39 10.85 24.73 -20.55
C TYR A 39 11.73 25.34 -21.66
N ASP A 40 11.18 25.65 -22.84
CA ASP A 40 11.95 26.24 -23.94
C ASP A 40 12.28 27.71 -23.67
N ASN A 41 11.39 28.41 -22.96
CA ASN A 41 11.51 29.83 -22.65
C ASN A 41 11.82 30.13 -21.17
N ASP A 42 12.01 29.10 -20.33
CA ASP A 42 12.25 29.21 -18.89
C ASP A 42 11.20 30.11 -18.20
N THR A 43 9.92 29.88 -18.50
CA THR A 43 8.80 30.73 -18.05
C THR A 43 7.67 29.91 -17.44
N ILE A 44 7.26 30.28 -16.23
CA ILE A 44 6.10 29.71 -15.53
C ILE A 44 4.85 30.55 -15.80
N TRP A 45 3.77 29.90 -16.19
CA TRP A 45 2.44 30.48 -16.40
C TRP A 45 1.44 29.89 -15.41
N PHE A 46 0.68 30.73 -14.72
CA PHE A 46 -0.43 30.34 -13.85
C PHE A 46 -1.52 31.43 -13.87
N ALA A 47 -2.76 31.08 -13.54
CA ALA A 47 -3.90 32.00 -13.69
C ALA A 47 -4.21 32.84 -12.45
N ASP A 48 -3.90 32.32 -11.26
CA ASP A 48 -4.32 32.91 -9.99
C ASP A 48 -3.57 34.21 -9.65
N ASP A 49 -4.24 35.17 -8.98
CA ASP A 49 -3.62 36.45 -8.61
C ASP A 49 -2.57 36.25 -7.51
N PRO A 50 -1.27 36.54 -7.76
CA PRO A 50 -0.24 36.33 -6.76
C PRO A 50 -0.23 37.40 -5.66
N GLN A 51 -1.03 38.47 -5.75
CA GLN A 51 -0.96 39.57 -4.79
C GLN A 51 -1.37 39.14 -3.37
N GLY A 52 -0.42 39.21 -2.44
CA GLY A 52 -0.62 38.83 -1.04
C GLY A 52 -0.47 37.33 -0.76
N HIS A 53 -0.02 36.55 -1.74
CA HIS A 53 0.19 35.11 -1.67
C HIS A 53 1.68 34.74 -1.77
N SER A 54 2.07 33.62 -1.16
CA SER A 54 3.40 33.00 -1.37
C SER A 54 3.36 32.15 -2.63
N ILE A 55 4.25 32.44 -3.57
CA ILE A 55 4.43 31.63 -4.79
C ILE A 55 5.85 31.08 -4.77
N GLU A 56 5.98 29.77 -4.70
CA GLU A 56 7.26 29.06 -4.62
C GLU A 56 7.32 27.96 -5.67
N THR A 57 8.50 27.69 -6.20
CA THR A 57 8.71 26.55 -7.11
C THR A 57 9.91 25.73 -6.67
N SER A 58 9.79 24.41 -6.80
CA SER A 58 10.87 23.48 -6.46
C SER A 58 11.93 23.44 -7.57
N VAL A 59 13.20 23.45 -7.18
CA VAL A 59 14.33 23.42 -8.14
C VAL A 59 15.35 22.34 -7.78
N THR A 60 15.64 22.17 -6.49
CA THR A 60 16.63 21.21 -6.01
C THR A 60 16.00 19.84 -5.88
N TYR A 61 16.66 18.79 -6.37
CA TYR A 61 16.07 17.44 -6.39
C TYR A 61 16.03 16.76 -5.01
N PHE A 62 17.06 16.92 -4.19
CA PHE A 62 17.21 16.15 -2.95
C PHE A 62 17.71 17.03 -1.80
N ALA A 63 17.22 16.74 -0.60
CA ALA A 63 17.69 17.35 0.64
C ALA A 63 18.96 16.65 1.13
N PHE A 64 18.91 15.32 1.16
CA PHE A 64 19.99 14.45 1.63
C PHE A 64 20.14 13.30 0.65
N VAL A 65 21.35 13.14 0.12
CA VAL A 65 21.69 12.06 -0.82
C VAL A 65 22.45 10.95 -0.09
N ASP A 66 22.31 9.73 -0.61
CA ASP A 66 22.95 8.47 -0.18
C ASP A 66 24.48 8.45 -0.38
N SER A 67 25.18 9.41 0.25
CA SER A 67 26.63 9.63 0.09
C SER A 67 27.50 9.09 1.24
N ALA A 68 26.88 8.68 2.35
CA ALA A 68 27.57 8.15 3.53
C ALA A 68 26.65 7.20 4.33
N ASN A 69 27.24 6.21 5.00
CA ASN A 69 26.52 5.37 5.97
C ASN A 69 26.45 6.05 7.35
N ASP A 70 25.62 5.50 8.25
CA ASP A 70 25.55 5.90 9.66
C ASP A 70 25.20 7.38 9.88
N VAL A 71 24.28 7.91 9.05
CA VAL A 71 23.83 9.31 9.10
C VAL A 71 22.60 9.44 9.98
N THR A 72 22.54 10.50 10.78
CA THR A 72 21.34 10.89 11.54
C THR A 72 20.74 12.18 10.97
N ILE A 73 19.45 12.13 10.61
CA ILE A 73 18.65 13.25 10.13
C ILE A 73 17.47 13.42 11.09
N ARG A 74 17.41 14.55 11.80
CA ARG A 74 16.42 14.72 12.87
C ARG A 74 15.96 16.14 13.11
N ASN A 75 14.70 16.27 13.55
CA ASN A 75 14.06 17.52 13.97
C ASN A 75 14.10 18.60 12.87
N LEU A 76 13.82 18.21 11.62
CA LEU A 76 13.77 19.10 10.47
C LEU A 76 12.38 19.13 9.84
N VAL A 77 12.08 20.23 9.15
CA VAL A 77 11.08 20.25 8.08
C VAL A 77 11.84 20.09 6.76
N ILE A 78 11.46 19.10 5.96
CA ILE A 78 12.08 18.77 4.67
C ILE A 78 11.00 18.82 3.60
N GLU A 79 11.00 19.88 2.79
CA GLU A 79 9.90 20.17 1.88
C GLU A 79 10.29 20.80 0.55
N LYS A 80 9.41 20.66 -0.44
CA LYS A 80 9.45 21.33 -1.75
C LYS A 80 10.70 20.97 -2.58
N PHE A 81 11.18 19.74 -2.45
CA PHE A 81 12.21 19.19 -3.32
C PHE A 81 11.59 18.63 -4.61
N ALA A 82 12.24 18.96 -5.73
CA ALA A 82 11.90 18.46 -7.05
C ALA A 82 12.44 17.04 -7.25
N SER A 83 12.15 16.12 -6.33
CA SER A 83 12.61 14.74 -6.46
C SER A 83 11.90 14.07 -7.64
N TRP A 84 12.64 13.34 -8.47
CA TRP A 84 12.05 12.55 -9.54
C TRP A 84 11.19 11.43 -8.94
N VAL A 85 10.14 11.02 -9.66
CA VAL A 85 9.42 9.77 -9.37
C VAL A 85 10.43 8.63 -9.22
N GLN A 86 10.23 7.77 -8.22
CA GLN A 86 11.10 6.70 -7.72
C GLN A 86 12.37 7.15 -6.99
N LEU A 87 12.59 8.45 -6.79
CA LEU A 87 13.70 8.97 -5.98
C LEU A 87 13.17 9.79 -4.80
N ALA A 88 13.87 9.69 -3.67
CA ALA A 88 13.47 10.34 -2.44
C ALA A 88 14.16 11.66 -2.17
N ALA A 89 13.43 12.63 -1.61
CA ALA A 89 14.02 13.85 -1.06
C ALA A 89 15.04 13.54 0.05
N VAL A 90 14.78 12.51 0.84
CA VAL A 90 15.72 11.95 1.83
C VAL A 90 16.18 10.56 1.38
N GLY A 91 17.46 10.45 1.07
CA GLY A 91 18.13 9.18 0.77
C GLY A 91 18.20 8.81 -0.71
N SER A 92 17.68 9.65 -1.62
CA SER A 92 17.73 9.47 -3.08
C SER A 92 17.28 8.07 -3.54
N SER A 93 18.21 7.12 -3.68
CA SER A 93 17.95 5.75 -4.13
C SER A 93 18.13 4.68 -3.05
N GLY A 94 18.44 5.06 -1.81
CA GLY A 94 18.59 4.12 -0.69
C GLY A 94 19.89 3.31 -0.68
N ASN A 95 20.91 3.73 -1.44
CA ASN A 95 22.16 2.95 -1.58
C ASN A 95 23.15 3.12 -0.41
N VAL A 96 22.64 3.26 0.81
CA VAL A 96 23.41 3.47 2.05
C VAL A 96 22.76 2.73 3.22
N SER A 97 23.56 2.43 4.25
CA SER A 97 23.11 1.69 5.43
C SER A 97 23.22 2.49 6.73
N GLY A 98 22.48 2.06 7.75
CA GLY A 98 22.60 2.56 9.12
C GLY A 98 22.02 3.96 9.33
N TRP A 99 21.10 4.42 8.48
CA TRP A 99 20.52 5.75 8.63
C TRP A 99 19.49 5.80 9.76
N LEU A 100 19.49 6.88 10.52
CA LEU A 100 18.43 7.23 11.46
C LEU A 100 17.71 8.49 10.96
N VAL A 101 16.46 8.32 10.52
CA VAL A 101 15.57 9.42 10.13
C VAL A 101 14.50 9.56 11.22
N GLU A 102 14.61 10.60 12.04
CA GLU A 102 13.83 10.71 13.28
C GLU A 102 13.22 12.09 13.55
N GLY A 103 11.93 12.16 13.89
CA GLY A 103 11.35 13.40 14.39
C GLY A 103 11.25 14.51 13.35
N ASN A 104 11.13 14.16 12.06
CA ASN A 104 11.05 15.13 10.97
C ASN A 104 9.62 15.29 10.45
N GLU A 105 9.33 16.44 9.88
CA GLU A 105 8.19 16.67 8.99
C GLU A 105 8.71 16.64 7.55
N ILE A 106 8.21 15.72 6.73
CA ILE A 106 8.69 15.46 5.37
C ILE A 106 7.51 15.55 4.43
N ARG A 107 7.39 16.70 3.75
CA ARG A 107 6.18 17.05 3.01
C ARG A 107 6.42 17.74 1.69
N LEU A 108 5.45 17.68 0.78
CA LEU A 108 5.47 18.45 -0.47
C LEU A 108 6.75 18.21 -1.28
N ASN A 109 7.28 16.99 -1.28
CA ASN A 109 8.36 16.61 -2.19
C ASN A 109 7.76 15.83 -3.35
N HIS A 110 8.19 16.10 -4.58
CA HIS A 110 7.49 15.60 -5.76
C HIS A 110 7.51 14.06 -5.89
N GLY A 111 8.67 13.44 -5.72
CA GLY A 111 8.82 11.99 -5.76
C GLY A 111 8.48 11.35 -4.42
N VAL A 112 9.41 10.51 -3.95
CA VAL A 112 9.29 9.82 -2.67
C VAL A 112 9.69 10.76 -1.52
N GLY A 113 9.05 10.63 -0.36
CA GLY A 113 9.49 11.34 0.85
C GLY A 113 10.83 10.83 1.36
N VAL A 114 10.88 9.54 1.74
CA VAL A 114 12.06 8.89 2.33
C VAL A 114 12.36 7.53 1.68
N ILE A 115 13.60 7.31 1.27
CA ILE A 115 14.13 5.98 0.97
C ILE A 115 15.37 5.72 1.84
N VAL A 116 15.44 4.56 2.48
CA VAL A 116 16.62 4.11 3.25
C VAL A 116 17.06 2.72 2.77
N GLY A 117 18.32 2.37 2.98
CA GLY A 117 18.84 1.00 2.78
C GLY A 117 19.03 0.24 4.09
N SER A 118 19.84 -0.82 4.06
CA SER A 118 19.93 -1.79 5.17
C SER A 118 20.26 -1.18 6.53
N ASP A 119 19.84 -1.86 7.60
CA ASP A 119 20.12 -1.50 9.00
C ASP A 119 19.64 -0.09 9.42
N SER A 120 18.72 0.49 8.65
CA SER A 120 18.21 1.85 8.88
C SER A 120 16.92 1.86 9.70
N ILE A 121 16.70 2.98 10.39
CA ILE A 121 15.53 3.24 11.22
C ILE A 121 14.88 4.55 10.78
N VAL A 122 13.61 4.49 10.41
CA VAL A 122 12.76 5.65 10.13
C VAL A 122 11.68 5.68 11.19
N ARG A 123 11.73 6.67 12.10
CA ARG A 123 10.78 6.71 13.22
C ARG A 123 10.30 8.07 13.66
N ARG A 124 9.07 8.15 14.18
CA ARG A 124 8.50 9.40 14.72
C ARG A 124 8.54 10.55 13.73
N ASN A 125 8.36 10.27 12.45
CA ASN A 125 8.27 11.31 11.42
C ASN A 125 6.81 11.51 11.01
N HIS A 126 6.48 12.74 10.63
CA HIS A 126 5.25 13.06 9.90
C HIS A 126 5.62 13.16 8.41
N ILE A 127 5.21 12.16 7.63
CA ILE A 127 5.62 11.98 6.23
C ILE A 127 4.36 12.08 5.37
N HIS A 128 4.09 13.28 4.84
CA HIS A 128 2.78 13.57 4.29
C HIS A 128 2.80 14.44 3.04
N HIS A 129 1.79 14.31 2.19
CA HIS A 129 1.66 15.15 0.99
C HIS A 129 2.94 15.14 0.13
N ASN A 130 3.62 13.99 -0.02
CA ASN A 130 4.63 13.81 -1.06
C ASN A 130 3.95 13.39 -2.37
N GLY A 131 4.53 13.72 -3.52
CA GLY A 131 3.84 13.65 -4.81
C GLY A 131 3.67 12.24 -5.35
N GLN A 132 4.47 11.28 -4.91
CA GLN A 132 4.33 9.86 -5.30
C GLN A 132 4.02 8.93 -4.11
N ILE A 133 4.97 8.76 -3.19
CA ILE A 133 4.85 7.81 -2.08
C ILE A 133 5.52 8.38 -0.84
N GLY A 134 5.01 8.05 0.34
CA GLY A 134 5.58 8.55 1.59
C GLY A 134 6.96 7.96 1.87
N VAL A 135 7.03 6.63 1.95
CA VAL A 135 8.26 5.91 2.26
C VAL A 135 8.52 4.74 1.33
N ALA A 136 9.79 4.43 1.11
CA ALA A 136 10.18 3.20 0.44
C ALA A 136 11.51 2.65 0.97
N THR A 137 11.77 1.39 0.64
CA THR A 137 13.07 0.75 0.76
C THR A 137 13.17 -0.34 -0.30
N GLY A 138 14.37 -0.58 -0.78
CA GLY A 138 14.62 -1.68 -1.68
C GLY A 138 15.91 -1.54 -2.45
N ALA A 139 16.14 -2.48 -3.35
CA ALA A 139 17.34 -2.52 -4.17
C ALA A 139 17.00 -3.07 -5.57
N PRO A 140 17.88 -2.85 -6.56
CA PRO A 140 17.80 -3.56 -7.83
C PRO A 140 17.83 -5.08 -7.63
N GLU A 141 17.28 -5.82 -8.60
CA GLU A 141 17.32 -7.28 -8.62
C GLU A 141 18.75 -7.83 -8.42
N GLY A 142 18.86 -8.92 -7.65
CA GLY A 142 20.14 -9.53 -7.25
C GLY A 142 20.82 -8.91 -6.03
N TYR A 143 20.25 -7.85 -5.44
CA TYR A 143 20.66 -7.28 -4.15
C TYR A 143 19.55 -7.39 -3.12
N ARG A 144 19.87 -7.31 -1.83
CA ARG A 144 18.91 -7.45 -0.74
C ARG A 144 19.07 -6.31 0.25
N VAL A 145 17.97 -5.68 0.64
CA VAL A 145 17.93 -4.74 1.77
C VAL A 145 17.51 -5.48 3.03
N THR A 146 18.26 -5.31 4.13
CA THR A 146 18.07 -6.10 5.34
C THR A 146 17.86 -5.24 6.57
N ASN A 147 17.10 -5.75 7.55
CA ASN A 147 16.97 -5.17 8.89
C ASN A 147 16.53 -3.69 8.91
N VAL A 148 15.53 -3.32 8.10
CA VAL A 148 14.98 -1.96 8.10
C VAL A 148 13.78 -1.87 9.04
N LEU A 149 13.70 -0.79 9.82
CA LEU A 149 12.61 -0.52 10.75
C LEU A 149 11.90 0.79 10.42
N PHE A 150 10.60 0.71 10.17
CA PHE A 150 9.69 1.86 10.14
C PHE A 150 8.81 1.83 11.40
N GLU A 151 9.03 2.76 12.32
CA GLU A 151 8.39 2.76 13.65
C GLU A 151 7.71 4.08 13.99
N ALA A 152 6.45 4.04 14.43
CA ALA A 152 5.78 5.20 15.01
C ALA A 152 5.79 6.45 14.11
N ASN A 153 5.65 6.29 12.80
CA ASN A 153 5.49 7.40 11.86
C ASN A 153 4.01 7.66 11.59
N GLU A 154 3.67 8.91 11.25
CA GLU A 154 2.42 9.24 10.59
C GLU A 154 2.71 9.38 9.09
N ILE A 155 2.09 8.54 8.26
CA ILE A 155 2.31 8.48 6.81
C ILE A 155 0.98 8.77 6.10
N SER A 156 0.80 9.97 5.58
CA SER A 156 -0.53 10.42 5.20
C SER A 156 -0.62 11.31 3.97
N TYR A 157 -1.75 11.25 3.26
CA TYR A 157 -2.05 12.14 2.12
C TYR A 157 -0.97 12.16 1.02
N ASN A 158 -0.17 11.09 0.90
CA ASN A 158 0.83 11.00 -0.16
C ASN A 158 0.19 10.66 -1.51
N ASN A 159 0.98 10.85 -2.56
CA ASN A 159 0.65 10.76 -3.98
C ASN A 159 -0.11 11.97 -4.56
N TYR A 160 0.16 13.21 -4.11
CA TYR A 160 -0.55 14.40 -4.65
C TYR A 160 -0.36 14.62 -6.16
N ALA A 161 0.68 14.06 -6.77
CA ALA A 161 0.90 14.14 -8.21
C ALA A 161 0.09 13.09 -9.00
N HIS A 162 -0.65 12.23 -8.31
CA HIS A 162 -1.45 11.13 -8.88
C HIS A 162 -0.62 10.22 -9.79
N VAL A 163 0.58 9.84 -9.33
CA VAL A 163 1.36 8.79 -9.98
C VAL A 163 0.53 7.51 -9.98
N SER A 164 0.49 6.84 -11.13
CA SER A 164 -0.35 5.66 -11.31
C SER A 164 0.11 4.52 -10.41
N CYS A 165 -0.84 3.89 -9.73
CA CYS A 165 -0.59 2.72 -8.88
C CYS A 165 -0.20 1.46 -9.65
N GLY A 166 -0.42 1.41 -10.97
CA GLY A 166 0.16 0.38 -11.83
C GLY A 166 1.69 0.50 -11.98
N PHE A 167 2.28 1.60 -11.49
CA PHE A 167 3.72 1.80 -11.40
C PHE A 167 4.17 1.76 -9.93
N GLU A 168 3.87 2.81 -9.16
CA GLU A 168 4.15 2.92 -7.72
C GLU A 168 3.46 4.17 -7.15
N CYS A 169 2.64 4.00 -6.11
CA CYS A 169 1.86 5.07 -5.49
C CYS A 169 1.56 4.75 -4.01
N GLY A 170 1.10 5.74 -3.23
CA GLY A 170 0.41 5.51 -1.96
C GLY A 170 1.22 5.89 -0.72
N GLY A 171 1.06 5.13 0.37
CA GLY A 171 1.74 5.39 1.63
C GLY A 171 3.17 4.86 1.64
N ALA A 172 3.33 3.57 1.34
CA ALA A 172 4.62 2.90 1.36
C ALA A 172 4.73 1.79 0.33
N LYS A 173 5.92 1.61 -0.25
CA LYS A 173 6.28 0.45 -1.07
C LYS A 173 7.68 -0.06 -0.72
N PHE A 174 7.81 -1.36 -0.53
CA PHE A 174 9.05 -2.01 -0.15
C PHE A 174 9.36 -3.15 -1.13
N THR A 175 10.61 -3.22 -1.58
CA THR A 175 11.04 -4.24 -2.54
C THR A 175 12.32 -4.92 -2.12
N VAL A 176 12.42 -6.22 -2.41
CA VAL A 176 13.62 -7.03 -2.19
C VAL A 176 14.19 -6.88 -0.78
N THR A 177 13.33 -7.06 0.23
CA THR A 177 13.70 -6.95 1.65
C THR A 177 13.85 -8.31 2.34
N ASP A 178 14.66 -8.36 3.39
CA ASP A 178 14.73 -9.48 4.34
C ASP A 178 14.80 -8.94 5.78
N GLY A 179 13.80 -9.27 6.60
CA GLY A 179 13.68 -8.79 7.97
C GLY A 179 13.19 -7.34 8.08
N LEU A 180 12.32 -6.89 7.17
CA LEU A 180 11.62 -5.60 7.26
C LEU A 180 10.62 -5.62 8.42
N VAL A 181 10.64 -4.58 9.27
CA VAL A 181 9.65 -4.38 10.32
C VAL A 181 8.98 -3.03 10.16
N VAL A 182 7.64 -3.05 10.09
CA VAL A 182 6.79 -1.86 10.04
C VAL A 182 5.83 -1.94 11.21
N ARG A 183 6.05 -1.08 12.22
CA ARG A 183 5.29 -1.17 13.47
C ARG A 183 4.84 0.15 14.08
N GLY A 184 3.66 0.14 14.70
CA GLY A 184 3.16 1.30 15.45
C GLY A 184 2.92 2.56 14.60
N ASN A 185 2.85 2.44 13.28
CA ASN A 185 2.66 3.59 12.39
C ASN A 185 1.17 3.92 12.25
N TYR A 186 0.85 5.18 11.97
CA TYR A 186 -0.47 5.61 11.53
C TYR A 186 -0.41 5.95 10.04
N VAL A 187 -1.01 5.11 9.20
CA VAL A 187 -0.91 5.18 7.74
C VAL A 187 -2.28 5.46 7.16
N HIS A 188 -2.52 6.67 6.66
CA HIS A 188 -3.88 7.06 6.31
C HIS A 188 -4.05 8.04 5.17
N HIS A 189 -5.21 7.97 4.50
CA HIS A 189 -5.60 8.92 3.45
C HIS A 189 -4.58 9.06 2.31
N ASN A 190 -3.75 8.03 2.07
CA ASN A 190 -2.87 8.03 0.92
C ASN A 190 -3.67 7.67 -0.34
N MET A 191 -3.37 8.32 -1.46
CA MET A 191 -3.99 8.00 -2.75
C MET A 191 -3.28 6.81 -3.39
N GLY A 192 -3.63 5.62 -2.90
CA GLY A 192 -2.97 4.36 -3.20
C GLY A 192 -3.11 3.36 -2.05
N PRO A 193 -2.34 2.27 -2.05
CA PRO A 193 -2.26 1.37 -0.91
C PRO A 193 -1.64 2.06 0.31
N GLY A 194 -1.98 1.62 1.51
CA GLY A 194 -1.33 2.07 2.74
C GLY A 194 0.11 1.55 2.84
N LEU A 195 0.25 0.23 2.91
CA LEU A 195 1.53 -0.47 3.02
C LEU A 195 1.64 -1.55 1.93
N TRP A 196 2.72 -1.55 1.16
CA TRP A 196 2.88 -2.48 0.04
C TRP A 196 4.28 -3.10 0.06
N THR A 197 4.36 -4.43 0.05
CA THR A 197 5.57 -5.17 -0.34
C THR A 197 5.37 -5.74 -1.73
N ASP A 198 6.34 -5.55 -2.61
CA ASP A 198 6.37 -6.04 -3.98
C ASP A 198 7.77 -6.57 -4.32
N ILE A 199 7.87 -7.62 -5.11
CA ILE A 199 9.13 -8.26 -5.55
C ILE A 199 9.96 -8.80 -4.37
N ASP A 200 9.82 -10.11 -4.10
CA ASP A 200 10.74 -10.93 -3.30
C ASP A 200 11.07 -10.32 -1.93
N ASN A 201 10.05 -10.03 -1.13
CA ASN A 201 10.24 -9.67 0.28
C ASN A 201 10.09 -10.92 1.15
N THR A 202 10.94 -11.09 2.16
CA THR A 202 10.85 -12.22 3.10
C THR A 202 11.08 -11.78 4.54
N GLY A 203 10.51 -12.51 5.50
CA GLY A 203 10.65 -12.18 6.92
C GLY A 203 10.07 -10.81 7.29
N VAL A 204 9.02 -10.38 6.60
CA VAL A 204 8.37 -9.08 6.81
C VAL A 204 7.44 -9.16 8.02
N ILE A 205 7.46 -8.13 8.86
CA ILE A 205 6.54 -7.99 9.99
C ILE A 205 5.79 -6.66 9.88
N TYR A 206 4.47 -6.74 9.76
CA TYR A 206 3.54 -5.63 9.96
C TYR A 206 2.83 -5.82 11.31
N GLU A 207 3.15 -5.00 12.31
CA GLU A 207 2.56 -5.14 13.65
C GLU A 207 2.12 -3.85 14.32
N ASP A 208 1.00 -3.90 15.04
CA ASP A 208 0.50 -2.81 15.89
C ASP A 208 0.31 -1.47 15.12
N ASN A 209 0.06 -1.50 13.81
CA ASN A 209 -0.18 -0.29 13.01
C ASN A 209 -1.68 0.07 12.96
N TRP A 210 -1.97 1.36 12.77
CA TRP A 210 -3.28 1.88 12.42
C TRP A 210 -3.27 2.28 10.94
N ILE A 211 -4.12 1.65 10.12
CA ILE A 211 -4.07 1.80 8.66
C ILE A 211 -5.45 2.14 8.15
N TRP A 212 -5.72 3.42 7.93
CA TRP A 212 -7.08 3.92 7.77
C TRP A 212 -7.29 4.71 6.48
N TRP A 213 -8.43 4.57 5.81
CA TRP A 213 -8.83 5.47 4.72
C TRP A 213 -7.84 5.61 3.56
N ASN A 214 -6.99 4.61 3.32
CA ASN A 214 -6.19 4.60 2.09
C ASN A 214 -7.12 4.30 0.92
N GLU A 215 -6.93 5.01 -0.20
CA GLU A 215 -7.83 4.91 -1.36
C GLU A 215 -7.89 3.48 -1.90
N ARG A 216 -6.78 2.75 -1.80
CA ARG A 216 -6.69 1.32 -2.15
C ARG A 216 -6.43 0.48 -0.89
N GLU A 217 -5.88 -0.70 -1.03
CA GLU A 217 -5.73 -1.69 0.03
C GLU A 217 -5.00 -1.13 1.27
N GLY A 218 -5.33 -1.68 2.43
CA GLY A 218 -4.61 -1.32 3.66
C GLY A 218 -3.18 -1.85 3.64
N ILE A 219 -3.04 -3.18 3.58
CA ILE A 219 -1.76 -3.88 3.41
C ILE A 219 -1.82 -4.75 2.16
N VAL A 220 -0.81 -4.65 1.30
CA VAL A 220 -0.58 -5.52 0.13
C VAL A 220 0.73 -6.27 0.31
N HIS A 221 0.67 -7.60 0.20
CA HIS A 221 1.84 -8.46 0.10
C HIS A 221 1.84 -9.14 -1.26
N GLU A 222 2.63 -8.60 -2.19
CA GLU A 222 2.70 -9.01 -3.59
C GLU A 222 4.01 -9.74 -3.90
N ILE A 223 3.90 -10.87 -4.62
CA ILE A 223 5.03 -11.69 -5.13
C ILE A 223 6.18 -11.82 -4.14
N SER A 224 5.84 -12.27 -2.94
CA SER A 224 6.74 -12.27 -1.78
C SER A 224 6.48 -13.51 -0.90
N HIS A 225 7.27 -13.64 0.16
CA HIS A 225 7.29 -14.81 1.04
C HIS A 225 7.20 -14.42 2.53
N ASP A 226 6.71 -15.33 3.36
CA ASP A 226 6.94 -15.36 4.81
C ASP A 226 6.66 -14.04 5.55
N VAL A 227 5.47 -13.46 5.33
CA VAL A 227 5.01 -12.26 6.06
C VAL A 227 4.23 -12.62 7.33
N ILE A 228 4.45 -11.86 8.40
CA ILE A 228 3.59 -11.84 9.58
C ILE A 228 2.83 -10.51 9.61
N ILE A 229 1.49 -10.57 9.60
CA ILE A 229 0.61 -9.41 9.73
C ILE A 229 -0.21 -9.58 10.99
N ARG A 230 0.09 -8.82 12.05
CA ARG A 230 -0.57 -9.03 13.34
C ARG A 230 -0.93 -7.79 14.12
N ASN A 231 -2.00 -7.86 14.91
CA ASN A 231 -2.41 -6.81 15.84
C ASN A 231 -2.57 -5.43 15.20
N ASN A 232 -2.80 -5.36 13.89
CA ASN A 232 -3.05 -4.09 13.21
C ASN A 232 -4.54 -3.74 13.30
N ASP A 233 -4.83 -2.44 13.31
CA ASP A 233 -6.17 -1.88 13.22
C ASP A 233 -6.33 -1.28 11.80
N LEU A 234 -7.12 -1.94 10.96
CA LEU A 234 -7.33 -1.54 9.56
C LEU A 234 -8.77 -1.12 9.34
N ARG A 235 -8.99 0.07 8.78
CA ARG A 235 -10.33 0.61 8.60
C ARG A 235 -10.49 1.33 7.29
N TYR A 236 -11.61 1.10 6.62
CA TYR A 236 -12.06 1.94 5.51
C TYR A 236 -11.06 2.06 4.36
N ASN A 237 -10.13 1.12 4.24
CA ASN A 237 -9.22 1.09 3.08
C ASN A 237 -9.96 0.48 1.90
N GLY A 238 -9.48 0.78 0.69
CA GLY A 238 -9.91 0.10 -0.53
C GLY A 238 -11.14 0.69 -1.19
N VAL A 239 -11.67 1.81 -0.68
CA VAL A 239 -12.93 2.41 -1.17
C VAL A 239 -12.86 2.90 -2.62
N GLY A 240 -11.65 3.09 -3.16
CA GLY A 240 -11.41 3.45 -4.57
C GLY A 240 -11.01 2.27 -5.47
N HIS A 241 -11.01 1.02 -4.97
CA HIS A 241 -10.47 -0.13 -5.70
C HIS A 241 -11.27 -1.44 -5.49
N ASP A 242 -12.60 -1.38 -5.58
CA ASP A 242 -13.50 -2.51 -5.32
C ASP A 242 -13.78 -3.35 -6.56
N ILE A 243 -12.86 -4.26 -6.86
CA ILE A 243 -12.99 -5.22 -7.95
C ILE A 243 -12.28 -6.53 -7.56
N TRP A 244 -13.01 -7.64 -7.63
CA TRP A 244 -12.51 -8.97 -7.27
C TRP A 244 -12.15 -9.06 -5.78
N MET A 245 -10.86 -9.10 -5.42
CA MET A 245 -10.36 -8.96 -4.04
C MET A 245 -9.43 -7.74 -3.87
N TRP A 246 -9.27 -6.95 -4.92
CA TRP A 246 -8.64 -5.64 -4.81
C TRP A 246 -9.49 -4.76 -3.89
N GLY A 247 -8.86 -3.83 -3.17
CA GLY A 247 -9.53 -3.02 -2.15
C GLY A 247 -9.75 -3.75 -0.82
N SER A 248 -9.03 -4.84 -0.58
CA SER A 248 -9.01 -5.51 0.73
C SER A 248 -8.33 -4.66 1.80
N GLN A 249 -8.76 -4.82 3.06
CA GLN A 249 -7.97 -4.31 4.19
C GLN A 249 -6.59 -4.97 4.20
N ILE A 250 -6.54 -6.29 3.97
CA ILE A 250 -5.30 -7.05 3.83
C ILE A 250 -5.41 -7.92 2.58
N LEU A 251 -4.47 -7.75 1.64
CA LEU A 251 -4.39 -8.55 0.43
C LEU A 251 -3.05 -9.30 0.37
N ILE A 252 -3.14 -10.64 0.34
CA ILE A 252 -2.02 -11.52 0.00
C ILE A 252 -2.16 -11.88 -1.48
N HIS A 253 -1.23 -11.41 -2.29
CA HIS A 253 -1.34 -11.42 -3.74
C HIS A 253 -0.15 -12.19 -4.33
N VAL A 254 -0.44 -13.37 -4.89
CA VAL A 254 0.53 -14.31 -5.51
C VAL A 254 1.76 -14.47 -4.61
N SER A 255 1.52 -14.76 -3.33
CA SER A 255 2.55 -14.81 -2.28
C SER A 255 2.31 -15.99 -1.34
N ASP A 256 3.36 -16.47 -0.68
CA ASP A 256 3.27 -17.64 0.19
C ASP A 256 3.83 -17.48 1.60
N GLY A 257 3.39 -18.36 2.50
CA GLY A 257 3.88 -18.44 3.87
C GLY A 257 3.34 -17.35 4.81
N ALA A 258 2.31 -16.61 4.40
CA ALA A 258 1.74 -15.55 5.23
C ALA A 258 1.11 -16.11 6.52
N GLN A 259 1.27 -15.38 7.62
CA GLN A 259 0.58 -15.58 8.89
C GLN A 259 -0.13 -14.28 9.26
N VAL A 260 -1.46 -14.26 9.16
CA VAL A 260 -2.28 -13.06 9.36
C VAL A 260 -3.20 -13.28 10.56
N TYR A 261 -2.93 -12.61 11.68
CA TYR A 261 -3.66 -12.87 12.92
C TYR A 261 -3.77 -11.73 13.92
N GLY A 262 -4.83 -11.74 14.74
CA GLY A 262 -5.04 -10.75 15.79
C GLY A 262 -5.32 -9.35 15.26
N ASN A 263 -5.58 -9.19 13.97
CA ASN A 263 -5.90 -7.89 13.38
C ASN A 263 -7.39 -7.58 13.61
N THR A 264 -7.71 -6.29 13.75
CA THR A 264 -9.08 -5.79 13.82
C THR A 264 -9.37 -4.98 12.56
N LEU A 265 -10.41 -5.38 11.81
CA LEU A 265 -10.73 -4.85 10.50
C LEU A 265 -12.15 -4.27 10.49
N TYR A 266 -12.29 -3.07 9.91
CA TYR A 266 -13.58 -2.45 9.63
C TYR A 266 -13.68 -2.12 8.14
N VAL A 267 -14.47 -2.90 7.42
CA VAL A 267 -14.74 -2.68 6.00
C VAL A 267 -15.84 -1.63 5.86
N HIS A 268 -15.64 -0.65 4.97
CA HIS A 268 -16.52 0.49 4.80
C HIS A 268 -17.94 0.08 4.37
N GLU A 269 -18.95 0.90 4.69
CA GLU A 269 -20.36 0.57 4.43
C GLU A 269 -20.70 0.46 2.93
N ASP A 270 -20.02 1.27 2.11
CA ASP A 270 -20.27 1.34 0.68
C ASP A 270 -19.51 0.29 -0.14
N THR A 271 -18.30 -0.10 0.28
CA THR A 271 -17.32 -0.75 -0.60
C THR A 271 -16.08 -1.28 0.16
N GLY A 272 -15.25 -2.09 -0.50
CA GLY A 272 -14.01 -2.66 0.02
C GLY A 272 -14.16 -4.10 0.50
N HIS A 273 -13.03 -4.76 0.80
CA HIS A 273 -12.98 -6.17 1.19
C HIS A 273 -12.26 -6.38 2.52
N GLY A 274 -12.46 -7.55 3.13
CA GLY A 274 -11.81 -7.94 4.38
C GLY A 274 -10.38 -8.41 4.13
N ILE A 275 -10.14 -9.71 4.24
CA ILE A 275 -8.84 -10.34 3.97
C ILE A 275 -8.95 -11.23 2.74
N GLY A 276 -8.13 -10.95 1.73
CA GLY A 276 -8.10 -11.69 0.47
C GLY A 276 -6.78 -12.44 0.25
N ILE A 277 -6.87 -13.61 -0.37
CA ILE A 277 -5.76 -14.30 -1.03
C ILE A 277 -6.07 -14.36 -2.53
N MET A 278 -5.16 -13.86 -3.35
CA MET A 278 -5.27 -13.88 -4.82
C MET A 278 -4.18 -14.75 -5.42
N ASN A 279 -4.56 -15.72 -6.25
CA ASN A 279 -3.65 -16.51 -7.07
C ASN A 279 -3.97 -16.32 -8.55
N TYR A 280 -2.97 -16.04 -9.37
CA TYR A 280 -3.11 -15.98 -10.83
C TYR A 280 -1.72 -15.94 -11.46
N ASN A 281 -1.67 -16.00 -12.79
CA ASN A 281 -0.42 -16.08 -13.54
C ASN A 281 0.45 -14.84 -13.35
N ARG A 282 1.70 -15.08 -12.97
CA ARG A 282 2.78 -14.10 -13.05
C ARG A 282 3.92 -14.65 -13.89
N GLU A 283 4.58 -13.77 -14.63
CA GLU A 283 5.79 -14.14 -15.37
C GLU A 283 6.89 -14.58 -14.39
N GLU A 284 7.68 -15.57 -14.80
CA GLU A 284 8.85 -16.04 -14.04
C GLU A 284 9.86 -14.89 -13.92
N TYR A 285 10.30 -14.59 -12.69
CA TYR A 285 11.39 -13.66 -12.46
C TYR A 285 12.72 -14.44 -12.50
N PRO A 286 13.62 -14.17 -13.47
CA PRO A 286 14.83 -14.99 -13.66
C PRO A 286 15.70 -15.18 -12.41
N ASP A 287 15.69 -14.20 -11.51
CA ASP A 287 16.53 -14.18 -10.30
C ASP A 287 15.80 -14.65 -9.03
N PHE A 288 14.46 -14.77 -9.05
CA PHE A 288 13.63 -15.09 -7.86
C PHE A 288 12.80 -16.37 -8.01
N GLY A 289 12.55 -16.81 -9.25
CA GLY A 289 11.68 -17.94 -9.57
C GLY A 289 10.21 -17.55 -9.62
N ASP A 290 9.35 -18.57 -9.53
CA ASP A 290 7.90 -18.42 -9.56
C ASP A 290 7.33 -18.13 -8.17
N PHE A 291 6.25 -17.34 -8.15
CA PHE A 291 5.52 -17.00 -6.93
C PHE A 291 4.13 -17.61 -6.99
N TYR A 292 3.61 -18.07 -5.85
CA TYR A 292 2.30 -18.73 -5.82
C TYR A 292 1.53 -18.29 -4.59
N GLY A 293 0.21 -18.11 -4.72
CA GLY A 293 -0.67 -17.92 -3.57
C GLY A 293 -0.85 -19.22 -2.80
N ARG A 294 0.08 -19.59 -1.90
CA ARG A 294 0.02 -20.88 -1.16
C ARG A 294 0.52 -20.78 0.28
N ASN A 295 0.23 -21.78 1.11
CA ASN A 295 0.69 -21.90 2.50
C ASN A 295 0.37 -20.67 3.37
N ASN A 296 -0.70 -19.95 3.04
CA ASN A 296 -1.11 -18.76 3.79
C ASN A 296 -2.13 -19.15 4.85
N SER A 297 -1.91 -18.70 6.08
CA SER A 297 -2.83 -18.94 7.20
C SER A 297 -3.38 -17.62 7.73
N ILE A 298 -4.70 -17.48 7.62
CA ILE A 298 -5.46 -16.31 8.06
C ILE A 298 -6.27 -16.75 9.27
N HIS A 299 -5.94 -16.27 10.47
CA HIS A 299 -6.57 -16.79 11.68
C HIS A 299 -6.68 -15.81 12.82
N HIS A 300 -7.70 -15.94 13.68
CA HIS A 300 -7.86 -15.11 14.88
C HIS A 300 -7.93 -13.60 14.59
N ASN A 301 -8.48 -13.20 13.45
CA ASN A 301 -8.79 -11.82 13.12
C ASN A 301 -10.24 -11.51 13.49
N ASP A 302 -10.52 -10.24 13.80
CA ASP A 302 -11.86 -9.70 14.05
C ASP A 302 -12.22 -8.80 12.86
N ILE A 303 -13.23 -9.20 12.08
CA ILE A 303 -13.55 -8.61 10.78
C ILE A 303 -15.00 -8.15 10.78
N THR A 304 -15.20 -6.84 10.78
CA THR A 304 -16.52 -6.21 10.74
C THR A 304 -16.79 -5.61 9.36
N TYR A 305 -17.86 -6.08 8.72
CA TYR A 305 -18.43 -5.44 7.52
C TYR A 305 -19.54 -4.48 7.96
N LEU A 306 -19.30 -3.19 7.79
CA LEU A 306 -20.24 -2.15 8.22
C LEU A 306 -21.46 -2.01 7.29
N GLY A 307 -21.37 -2.57 6.08
CA GLY A 307 -22.46 -2.52 5.11
C GLY A 307 -22.70 -3.83 4.38
N LEU A 308 -23.42 -3.71 3.26
CA LEU A 308 -23.96 -4.86 2.54
C LEU A 308 -22.91 -5.55 1.66
N TYR A 309 -21.86 -4.85 1.25
CA TYR A 309 -20.84 -5.34 0.31
C TYR A 309 -19.56 -5.81 1.02
N GLY A 310 -18.60 -6.28 0.21
CA GLY A 310 -17.32 -6.80 0.67
C GLY A 310 -17.34 -8.27 1.06
N ALA A 311 -16.18 -8.90 0.93
CA ALA A 311 -15.96 -10.31 1.28
C ALA A 311 -14.52 -10.55 1.74
N SER A 312 -14.28 -11.74 2.28
CA SER A 312 -12.95 -12.30 2.56
C SER A 312 -12.84 -13.67 1.89
N GLY A 313 -11.64 -14.12 1.58
CA GLY A 313 -11.45 -15.48 1.10
C GLY A 313 -10.36 -15.60 0.06
N ILE A 314 -10.53 -16.57 -0.83
CA ILE A 314 -9.52 -17.00 -1.79
C ILE A 314 -10.10 -16.92 -3.18
N VAL A 315 -9.36 -16.31 -4.10
CA VAL A 315 -9.74 -16.23 -5.50
C VAL A 315 -8.59 -16.66 -6.39
N ASP A 316 -8.94 -17.25 -7.52
CA ASP A 316 -7.98 -17.80 -8.48
C ASP A 316 -8.38 -17.43 -9.92
N ASP A 317 -7.40 -17.02 -10.72
CA ASP A 317 -7.54 -16.77 -12.17
C ASP A 317 -6.35 -17.36 -12.94
N GLY A 318 -5.98 -18.60 -12.59
CA GLY A 318 -4.95 -19.37 -13.28
C GLY A 318 -5.30 -19.62 -14.76
N GLU A 319 -4.34 -19.42 -15.65
CA GLU A 319 -4.49 -19.64 -17.09
C GLU A 319 -4.30 -21.12 -17.45
N VAL A 320 -5.23 -21.65 -18.25
CA VAL A 320 -5.18 -23.01 -18.76
C VAL A 320 -3.82 -23.35 -19.38
N GLY A 321 -3.18 -24.39 -18.85
CA GLY A 321 -1.88 -24.89 -19.33
C GLY A 321 -0.67 -24.31 -18.61
N SER A 322 -0.89 -23.47 -17.59
CA SER A 322 0.14 -23.03 -16.65
C SER A 322 0.16 -23.88 -15.37
N ASP A 323 1.20 -23.73 -14.55
CA ASP A 323 1.31 -24.37 -13.24
C ASP A 323 0.37 -23.77 -12.19
N TYR A 324 -0.30 -22.65 -12.52
CA TYR A 324 -1.30 -21.98 -11.68
C TYR A 324 -2.72 -22.52 -11.90
N TYR A 325 -2.92 -23.37 -12.91
CA TYR A 325 -4.24 -23.84 -13.30
C TYR A 325 -4.50 -25.26 -12.85
N GLN A 326 -5.60 -25.42 -12.12
CA GLN A 326 -6.28 -26.68 -11.86
C GLN A 326 -7.78 -26.39 -11.93
N ASP A 327 -8.55 -27.38 -12.39
CA ASP A 327 -10.02 -27.35 -12.40
C ASP A 327 -10.47 -28.68 -11.79
N SER A 328 -10.57 -28.68 -10.46
CA SER A 328 -10.80 -29.83 -9.60
C SER A 328 -12.27 -30.26 -9.61
N ASP A 329 -13.19 -29.32 -9.73
CA ASP A 329 -14.63 -29.58 -9.74
C ASP A 329 -15.24 -29.69 -11.15
N GLY A 330 -14.50 -29.31 -12.18
CA GLY A 330 -14.86 -29.43 -13.59
C GLY A 330 -15.83 -28.35 -14.07
N ASP A 331 -15.92 -27.22 -13.39
CA ASP A 331 -16.81 -26.11 -13.73
C ASP A 331 -16.24 -25.17 -14.81
N GLY A 332 -14.95 -25.33 -15.13
CA GLY A 332 -14.23 -24.59 -16.15
C GLY A 332 -13.51 -23.34 -15.65
N PHE A 333 -13.50 -23.06 -14.35
CA PHE A 333 -12.72 -22.01 -13.71
C PHE A 333 -11.44 -22.60 -13.07
N ALA A 334 -10.48 -21.73 -12.76
CA ALA A 334 -9.27 -22.12 -12.07
C ALA A 334 -9.54 -22.24 -10.56
N ASP A 335 -9.10 -23.32 -9.94
CA ASP A 335 -9.31 -23.58 -8.52
C ASP A 335 -8.06 -24.07 -7.77
N TRP A 336 -6.88 -23.94 -8.37
CA TRP A 336 -5.64 -24.44 -7.77
C TRP A 336 -5.39 -23.80 -6.39
N GLY A 337 -5.46 -22.48 -6.29
CA GLY A 337 -5.23 -21.71 -5.07
C GLY A 337 -6.20 -22.02 -3.93
N CYS A 338 -7.36 -22.63 -4.22
CA CYS A 338 -8.36 -22.99 -3.23
C CYS A 338 -8.40 -24.49 -2.93
N LEU A 339 -8.54 -25.32 -3.97
CA LEU A 339 -8.84 -26.75 -3.85
C LEU A 339 -7.60 -27.65 -3.94
N ALA A 340 -6.48 -27.18 -4.48
CA ALA A 340 -5.28 -28.01 -4.54
C ALA A 340 -4.67 -28.18 -3.13
N GLU A 341 -4.41 -29.43 -2.73
CA GLU A 341 -3.71 -29.73 -1.48
C GLU A 341 -2.33 -29.03 -1.38
N SER A 342 -1.69 -28.78 -2.54
CA SER A 342 -0.42 -28.06 -2.63
C SER A 342 -0.53 -26.55 -2.41
N ALA A 343 -1.72 -25.97 -2.58
CA ALA A 343 -1.96 -24.57 -2.30
C ALA A 343 -2.07 -24.32 -0.79
N ASN A 344 -2.73 -25.20 -0.03
CA ASN A 344 -2.69 -25.19 1.43
C ASN A 344 -2.94 -23.80 2.06
N ASN A 345 -3.90 -23.04 1.50
CA ASN A 345 -4.37 -21.79 2.06
C ASN A 345 -5.52 -22.07 3.03
N LEU A 346 -5.52 -21.42 4.19
CA LEU A 346 -6.48 -21.69 5.25
C LEU A 346 -6.91 -20.43 5.98
N PHE A 347 -8.22 -20.22 6.03
CA PHE A 347 -8.92 -19.35 6.96
C PHE A 347 -9.42 -20.21 8.12
N ASP A 348 -9.12 -19.86 9.38
CA ASP A 348 -9.68 -20.55 10.55
C ASP A 348 -9.65 -19.67 11.81
N TYR A 349 -10.56 -19.90 12.76
CA TYR A 349 -10.64 -19.13 14.01
C TYR A 349 -10.87 -17.61 13.84
N ASN A 350 -11.32 -17.13 12.69
CA ASN A 350 -11.65 -15.71 12.54
C ASN A 350 -13.06 -15.42 13.08
N ALA A 351 -13.28 -14.19 13.51
CA ALA A 351 -14.59 -13.67 13.91
C ALA A 351 -15.08 -12.68 12.86
N TYR A 352 -16.31 -12.89 12.39
CA TYR A 352 -16.94 -12.06 11.36
C TYR A 352 -18.23 -11.43 11.88
N HIS A 353 -18.38 -10.13 11.63
CA HIS A 353 -19.55 -9.36 12.01
C HIS A 353 -20.12 -8.69 10.76
N HIS A 354 -21.40 -8.92 10.43
CA HIS A 354 -21.98 -8.43 9.18
C HIS A 354 -23.36 -7.75 9.36
N ASP A 355 -23.65 -6.75 8.53
CA ASP A 355 -24.98 -6.11 8.51
C ASP A 355 -25.88 -6.76 7.45
N GLY A 356 -26.65 -7.78 7.85
CA GLY A 356 -27.81 -8.27 7.10
C GLY A 356 -27.56 -9.23 5.92
N ILE A 357 -26.43 -9.15 5.21
CA ILE A 357 -26.05 -10.10 4.13
C ILE A 357 -24.97 -11.06 4.66
N ALA A 358 -25.26 -12.37 4.60
CA ALA A 358 -24.37 -13.41 5.13
C ALA A 358 -23.37 -13.92 4.10
N GLU A 359 -23.60 -13.64 2.83
CA GLU A 359 -22.71 -13.94 1.71
C GLU A 359 -21.51 -12.98 1.75
N LYS A 360 -20.46 -13.36 2.50
CA LYS A 360 -19.26 -12.56 2.77
C LYS A 360 -17.97 -13.28 2.43
N PHE A 361 -18.04 -14.38 1.68
CA PHE A 361 -16.89 -15.22 1.40
C PHE A 361 -16.69 -15.47 -0.09
N GLU A 362 -15.44 -15.51 -0.55
CA GLU A 362 -15.09 -16.00 -1.88
C GLU A 362 -14.21 -17.24 -1.79
N PHE A 363 -14.42 -18.18 -2.70
CA PHE A 363 -13.61 -19.39 -2.79
C PHE A 363 -13.58 -19.92 -4.23
N CYS A 364 -12.61 -19.43 -5.02
CA CYS A 364 -12.32 -19.78 -6.43
C CYS A 364 -13.46 -19.68 -7.46
N GLY A 365 -14.68 -19.38 -7.03
CA GLY A 365 -15.84 -19.27 -7.89
C GLY A 365 -16.22 -17.83 -8.26
N ALA A 366 -17.29 -17.72 -9.05
CA ALA A 366 -17.82 -16.45 -9.53
C ALA A 366 -18.90 -15.83 -8.62
N SER A 367 -19.10 -16.35 -7.41
CA SER A 367 -20.16 -15.91 -6.50
C SER A 367 -19.78 -16.03 -5.04
N TYR A 368 -20.19 -15.02 -4.27
CA TYR A 368 -20.07 -15.02 -2.82
C TYR A 368 -20.80 -16.19 -2.15
N LEU A 369 -20.13 -16.80 -1.18
CA LEU A 369 -20.59 -17.90 -0.35
C LEU A 369 -21.12 -17.40 1.00
N THR A 370 -22.12 -18.11 1.53
CA THR A 370 -22.56 -18.02 2.92
C THR A 370 -21.53 -18.63 3.88
N TRP A 371 -21.70 -18.39 5.19
CA TRP A 371 -20.88 -19.01 6.24
C TRP A 371 -20.84 -20.54 6.14
N GLU A 372 -22.01 -21.18 6.03
CA GLU A 372 -22.11 -22.63 5.97
C GLU A 372 -21.48 -23.22 4.69
N GLU A 373 -21.54 -22.49 3.57
CA GLU A 373 -20.89 -22.89 2.32
C GLU A 373 -19.37 -22.77 2.44
N PHE A 374 -18.84 -21.66 3.00
CA PHE A 374 -17.41 -21.50 3.23
C PHE A 374 -16.86 -22.59 4.19
N GLN A 375 -17.64 -22.97 5.21
CA GLN A 375 -17.33 -24.10 6.07
C GLN A 375 -17.36 -25.46 5.37
N ALA A 376 -18.28 -25.64 4.41
CA ALA A 376 -18.34 -26.87 3.61
C ALA A 376 -17.10 -27.05 2.72
N GLU A 377 -16.49 -25.94 2.29
CA GLU A 377 -15.20 -25.92 1.57
C GLU A 377 -13.99 -26.13 2.49
N GLY A 378 -14.21 -26.38 3.79
CA GLY A 378 -13.15 -26.68 4.75
C GLY A 378 -12.47 -25.46 5.37
N GLN A 379 -13.00 -24.26 5.11
CA GLN A 379 -12.53 -23.01 5.72
C GLN A 379 -13.31 -22.72 7.02
N GLU A 380 -12.73 -21.94 7.93
CA GLU A 380 -13.40 -21.48 9.16
C GLU A 380 -14.03 -22.58 10.02
N ALA A 381 -13.39 -23.75 10.10
CA ALA A 381 -13.87 -24.88 10.90
C ALA A 381 -14.11 -24.52 12.38
N HIS A 382 -13.37 -23.54 12.91
CA HIS A 382 -13.44 -23.05 14.28
C HIS A 382 -13.73 -21.56 14.40
N GLY A 383 -14.06 -20.89 13.29
CA GLY A 383 -14.43 -19.48 13.29
C GLY A 383 -15.84 -19.22 13.81
N THR A 384 -16.21 -17.94 13.84
CA THR A 384 -17.56 -17.50 14.22
C THR A 384 -18.04 -16.39 13.30
N MET A 385 -19.34 -16.37 13.02
CA MET A 385 -19.99 -15.27 12.32
C MET A 385 -21.29 -14.87 13.03
N ASP A 386 -21.51 -13.58 13.18
CA ASP A 386 -22.74 -13.01 13.73
C ASP A 386 -23.15 -11.70 13.04
N SER A 387 -24.30 -11.16 13.44
CA SER A 387 -24.85 -9.90 12.92
C SER A 387 -24.64 -8.70 13.87
N LEU A 388 -23.66 -8.79 14.77
CA LEU A 388 -23.37 -7.75 15.76
C LEU A 388 -22.37 -6.74 15.22
N VAL A 389 -22.86 -5.83 14.39
CA VAL A 389 -22.04 -4.73 13.85
C VAL A 389 -21.93 -3.60 14.88
N VAL A 390 -20.70 -3.33 15.32
CA VAL A 390 -20.36 -2.21 16.20
C VAL A 390 -19.48 -1.24 15.41
N VAL A 391 -19.95 0.00 15.23
CA VAL A 391 -19.13 1.06 14.64
C VAL A 391 -17.98 1.38 15.61
N PRO A 392 -16.73 1.46 15.14
CA PRO A 392 -15.60 1.68 16.03
C PRO A 392 -15.47 3.15 16.47
N ASP A 393 -14.59 3.40 17.44
CA ASP A 393 -14.14 4.74 17.80
C ASP A 393 -13.05 5.19 16.83
N ASP A 394 -13.37 6.14 15.95
CA ASP A 394 -12.45 6.69 14.94
C ASP A 394 -11.61 7.86 15.43
N THR A 395 -11.40 7.96 16.75
CA THR A 395 -10.40 8.89 17.30
C THR A 395 -9.00 8.49 16.78
N PRO A 396 -8.30 9.38 16.04
CA PRO A 396 -6.98 9.06 15.51
C PRO A 396 -5.99 8.71 16.63
N PRO A 397 -5.08 7.75 16.39
CA PRO A 397 -4.02 7.44 17.34
C PRO A 397 -2.99 8.58 17.40
N ASP A 398 -2.39 8.77 18.57
CA ASP A 398 -1.25 9.68 18.74
C ASP A 398 0.06 8.89 18.68
N VAL A 399 0.63 8.77 17.48
CA VAL A 399 1.87 8.03 17.23
C VAL A 399 3.14 8.88 17.33
N LEU A 400 3.00 10.21 17.40
CA LEU A 400 4.12 11.17 17.40
C LEU A 400 4.45 11.74 18.78
N SER A 401 3.67 11.43 19.82
CA SER A 401 3.87 11.91 21.20
C SER A 401 5.06 11.35 21.97
#